data_AF-A0A4R2T7X0-F1
#
_entry.id   AF-A0A4R2T7X0-F1
#
_cell.length_a   1.000
_cell.length_b   1.000
_cell.length_c   1.000
_cell.angle_alpha   90.00
_cell.angle_beta   90.00
_cell.angle_gamma   90.00
#
_symmetry.space_group_name_H-M   'P 1'
#
loop_
_entity.id
_entity.type
_entity.pdbx_description
1 polymer ?
#
loop_
_entity_poly.entity_id
_entity_poly.type
_entity_poly.pdbx_seq_one_letter_code
_entity_poly.pdbx_strand_id
1 'polypeptide(L)'
;MTKYTQTFKQQVIDFYIEHHHNQSLTRKHFQLKKTTLDRWIAQYRHLGNTGLASGSTRRVGGLSITTPSADIVNFLITGNQKSLNWGVFLVLGIFVGSYIAARGSREFRWRLPDIKTLYHSVIGGLMMGVGASLAGGCTIGNGLTATAVMSSKGWIALGFTIIGVWTAAHFIFVLPRQRAQAAAV
;
A
#
# COMPACT_ATOMS: atom_id res chain seq x y z
N MET A 1 11.04 24.68 -4.25
CA MET A 1 12.43 24.74 -4.75
C MET A 1 13.25 23.62 -4.12
N THR A 2 13.41 22.50 -4.82
CA THR A 2 14.09 21.28 -4.33
C THR A 2 15.59 21.36 -4.58
N LYS A 3 16.36 21.89 -3.61
CA LYS A 3 17.83 21.97 -3.72
C LYS A 3 18.57 20.62 -3.79
N TYR A 4 17.91 19.50 -3.48
CA TYR A 4 18.54 18.16 -3.45
C TYR A 4 17.63 17.10 -4.09
N THR A 5 18.20 16.29 -4.99
CA THR A 5 17.56 15.14 -5.66
C THR A 5 17.35 13.96 -4.70
N GLN A 6 16.37 13.10 -5.00
CA GLN A 6 16.02 11.96 -4.12
C GLN A 6 17.14 10.93 -4.03
N THR A 7 17.79 10.64 -5.16
CA THR A 7 18.94 9.74 -5.26
C THR A 7 20.08 10.20 -4.38
N PHE A 8 20.35 11.52 -4.35
CA PHE A 8 21.39 12.10 -3.51
C PHE A 8 21.11 11.91 -2.02
N LYS A 9 19.87 12.14 -1.56
CA LYS A 9 19.50 11.89 -0.16
C LYS A 9 19.68 10.43 0.23
N GLN A 10 19.35 9.52 -0.70
CA GLN A 10 19.49 8.08 -0.48
C GLN A 10 20.96 7.67 -0.39
N GLN A 11 21.82 8.15 -1.30
CA GLN A 11 23.27 7.94 -1.24
C GLN A 11 23.90 8.41 0.08
N VAL A 12 23.47 9.58 0.57
CA VAL A 12 23.97 10.12 1.85
C VAL A 12 23.60 9.21 3.03
N ILE A 13 22.43 8.59 3.01
CA ILE A 13 21.97 7.71 4.09
C ILE A 13 22.57 6.31 3.99
N ASP A 14 22.71 5.77 2.78
CA ASP A 14 23.41 4.50 2.57
C ASP A 14 24.87 4.62 3.06
N PHE A 15 25.57 5.70 2.73
CA PHE A 15 26.91 6.00 3.24
C PHE A 15 26.95 6.16 4.78
N TYR A 16 25.91 6.73 5.37
CA TYR A 16 25.79 6.87 6.84
C TYR A 16 25.62 5.51 7.55
N ILE A 17 24.91 4.58 6.94
CA ILE A 17 24.69 3.23 7.48
C ILE A 17 25.96 2.38 7.32
N GLU A 18 26.59 2.45 6.15
CA GLU A 18 27.81 1.71 5.82
C GLU A 18 28.98 2.09 6.73
N HIS A 19 29.05 3.36 7.16
CA HIS A 19 30.07 3.84 8.09
C HIS A 19 29.60 3.93 9.56
N HIS A 20 28.86 2.91 10.03
CA HIS A 20 28.52 2.73 11.45
C HIS A 20 27.89 3.97 12.14
N HIS A 21 26.95 4.64 11.48
CA HIS A 21 26.23 5.79 12.04
C HIS A 21 27.10 7.01 12.38
N ASN A 22 28.25 7.16 11.72
CA ASN A 22 29.19 8.23 12.04
C ASN A 22 28.85 9.55 11.32
N GLN A 23 28.00 10.37 11.96
CA GLN A 23 27.48 11.63 11.40
C GLN A 23 28.58 12.62 10.98
N SER A 24 29.70 12.64 11.72
CA SER A 24 30.81 13.56 11.45
C SER A 24 31.52 13.25 10.14
N LEU A 25 31.62 11.97 9.76
CA LEU A 25 32.23 11.54 8.49
C LEU A 25 31.32 11.84 7.31
N THR A 26 30.04 11.48 7.41
CA THR A 26 29.03 11.76 6.36
C THR A 26 28.92 13.26 6.08
N ARG A 27 28.97 14.09 7.14
CA ARG A 27 28.95 15.55 7.00
C ARG A 27 30.17 16.09 6.27
N LYS A 28 31.38 15.61 6.60
CA LYS A 28 32.63 16.05 5.97
C LYS A 28 32.69 15.64 4.50
N HIS A 29 32.25 14.42 4.19
CA HIS A 29 32.28 13.89 2.83
C HIS A 29 31.32 14.63 1.88
N PHE A 30 30.09 14.88 2.32
CA PHE A 30 29.06 15.53 1.48
C PHE A 30 28.92 17.05 1.71
N GLN A 31 29.76 17.65 2.58
CA GLN A 31 29.73 19.08 2.96
C GLN A 31 28.33 19.59 3.34
N LEU A 32 27.56 18.79 4.07
CA LEU A 32 26.17 19.10 4.40
C LEU A 32 26.06 19.95 5.68
N LYS A 33 25.03 20.81 5.74
CA LYS A 33 24.67 21.53 6.97
C LYS A 33 24.15 20.53 8.01
N LYS A 34 24.63 20.59 9.25
CA LYS A 34 24.27 19.65 10.34
C LYS A 34 22.75 19.50 10.51
N THR A 35 22.02 20.61 10.48
CA THR A 35 20.55 20.63 10.61
C THR A 35 19.80 19.94 9.47
N THR A 36 20.42 19.77 8.31
CA THR A 36 19.84 19.05 7.17
C THR A 36 20.08 17.55 7.32
N LEU A 37 21.30 17.16 7.71
CA LEU A 37 21.66 15.76 7.96
C LEU A 37 20.86 15.18 9.13
N ASP A 38 20.74 15.91 10.25
CA ASP A 38 19.97 15.46 11.41
C ASP A 38 18.49 15.27 11.06
N ARG A 39 17.90 16.16 10.26
CA ARG A 39 16.53 15.99 9.77
C ARG A 39 16.40 14.77 8.87
N TRP A 40 17.35 14.51 7.97
CA TRP A 40 17.29 13.34 7.09
C TRP A 40 17.48 12.04 7.87
N ILE A 41 18.37 12.00 8.86
CA ILE A 41 18.56 10.84 9.74
C ILE A 41 17.32 10.61 10.60
N ALA A 42 16.72 11.66 11.17
CA ALA A 42 15.48 11.55 11.92
C ALA A 42 14.32 11.05 11.04
N GLN A 43 14.24 11.55 9.81
CA GLN A 43 13.26 11.14 8.80
C GLN A 43 13.47 9.68 8.38
N TYR A 44 14.72 9.22 8.21
CA TYR A 44 15.05 7.83 7.94
C TYR A 44 14.78 6.90 9.13
N ARG A 45 15.07 7.34 10.36
CA ARG A 45 14.79 6.55 11.56
C ARG A 45 13.28 6.33 11.77
N HIS A 46 12.46 7.32 11.46
CA HIS A 46 11.00 7.23 11.61
C HIS A 46 10.28 6.59 10.42
N LEU A 47 10.76 6.80 9.19
CA LEU A 47 10.04 6.42 7.96
C LEU A 47 10.82 5.44 7.08
N GLY A 48 12.03 5.03 7.46
CA GLY A 48 12.89 4.15 6.67
C GLY A 48 13.36 4.81 5.37
N ASN A 49 13.77 3.99 4.40
CA ASN A 49 14.31 4.44 3.11
C ASN A 49 13.27 5.20 2.25
N THR A 50 11.98 4.99 2.50
CA THR A 50 10.86 5.69 1.83
C THR A 50 10.63 7.09 2.37
N GLY A 51 11.15 7.40 3.57
CA GLY A 51 11.14 8.74 4.15
C GLY A 51 11.95 9.75 3.35
N LEU A 52 13.06 9.34 2.74
CA LEU A 52 13.97 10.25 2.03
C LEU A 52 13.37 10.78 0.72
N ALA A 53 12.48 9.99 0.10
CA ALA A 53 11.76 10.23 -1.15
C ALA A 53 10.71 11.39 -1.07
N SER A 54 11.01 12.47 -0.35
CA SER A 54 10.09 13.60 -0.22
C SER A 54 10.31 14.60 -1.35
N GLY A 55 9.51 14.45 -2.41
CA GLY A 55 9.44 15.40 -3.53
C GLY A 55 8.27 15.20 -4.49
N SER A 56 7.78 13.97 -4.69
CA SER A 56 6.66 13.69 -5.61
C SER A 56 5.62 12.72 -5.08
N THR A 57 5.89 12.02 -3.97
CA THR A 57 4.90 11.21 -3.28
C THR A 57 4.70 11.77 -1.87
N ARG A 58 3.73 12.68 -1.74
CA ARG A 58 3.09 13.01 -0.47
C ARG A 58 2.36 11.76 0.03
N ARG A 59 3.09 10.76 0.55
CA ARG A 59 2.51 9.66 1.35
C ARG A 59 2.87 9.94 2.80
N VAL A 60 2.15 10.91 3.34
CA VAL A 60 2.07 11.15 4.78
C VAL A 60 1.41 9.91 5.37
N GLY A 61 2.18 8.98 5.96
CA GLY A 61 1.68 7.93 6.86
C GLY A 61 0.42 7.17 6.42
N GLY A 62 0.18 6.97 5.13
CA GLY A 62 -1.05 6.37 4.64
C GLY A 62 -0.98 4.85 4.65
N LEU A 63 -1.89 4.20 5.39
CA LEU A 63 -2.20 2.77 5.21
C LEU A 63 -2.37 2.44 3.72
N SER A 64 -1.49 1.60 3.19
CA SER A 64 -1.61 1.04 1.84
C SER A 64 -1.33 -0.46 1.95
N ILE A 65 -2.25 -1.27 1.43
CA ILE A 65 -2.12 -2.75 1.50
C ILE A 65 -1.34 -3.29 0.31
N THR A 66 -1.46 -2.66 -0.87
CA THR A 66 -0.85 -3.17 -2.11
C THR A 66 0.68 -3.14 -2.12
N THR A 67 1.32 -2.11 -1.56
CA THR A 67 2.79 -2.01 -1.53
C THR A 67 3.43 -3.04 -0.58
N PRO A 68 2.93 -3.20 0.67
CA PRO A 68 3.46 -4.24 1.55
C PRO A 68 3.15 -5.67 1.09
N SER A 69 2.00 -5.91 0.43
CA SER A 69 1.72 -7.21 -0.20
C SER A 69 2.76 -7.56 -1.25
N ALA A 70 3.16 -6.60 -2.08
CA ALA A 70 4.22 -6.80 -3.07
C ALA A 70 5.59 -7.04 -2.40
N ASP A 71 5.89 -6.33 -1.32
CA ASP A 71 7.12 -6.55 -0.53
C ASP A 71 7.16 -7.94 0.12
N ILE A 72 6.03 -8.50 0.58
CA ILE A 72 5.94 -9.88 1.09
C ILE A 72 6.27 -10.89 0.00
N VAL A 73 5.70 -10.71 -1.19
CA VAL A 73 5.97 -11.60 -2.33
C VAL A 73 7.44 -11.49 -2.75
N ASN A 74 8.00 -10.27 -2.80
CA ASN A 74 9.41 -10.05 -3.10
C ASN A 74 10.33 -10.63 -2.02
N PHE A 75 9.94 -10.59 -0.74
CA PHE A 75 10.64 -11.25 0.35
C PHE A 75 10.66 -12.77 0.17
N LEU A 76 9.51 -13.38 -0.18
CA LEU A 76 9.43 -14.82 -0.46
C LEU A 76 10.31 -15.25 -1.65
N ILE A 77 10.39 -14.41 -2.69
CA ILE A 77 11.13 -14.73 -3.92
C ILE A 77 12.64 -14.42 -3.78
N THR A 78 13.01 -13.35 -3.08
CA THR A 78 14.38 -12.81 -3.07
C THR A 78 15.12 -13.07 -1.76
N GLY A 79 14.44 -13.47 -0.68
CA GLY A 79 15.05 -13.79 0.62
C GLY A 79 15.70 -12.60 1.35
N ASN A 80 15.42 -11.36 0.92
CA ASN A 80 16.16 -10.18 1.37
C ASN A 80 15.46 -9.51 2.59
N GLN A 81 16.15 -9.46 3.74
CA GLN A 81 15.63 -8.91 5.01
C GLN A 81 15.23 -7.43 4.93
N LYS A 82 15.71 -6.68 3.94
CA LYS A 82 15.35 -5.26 3.70
C LYS A 82 13.89 -5.05 3.27
N SER A 83 13.16 -6.11 2.90
CA SER A 83 11.74 -6.06 2.52
C SER A 83 10.77 -6.15 3.71
N LEU A 84 11.26 -6.41 4.92
CA LEU A 84 10.46 -6.43 6.14
C LEU A 84 10.19 -5.00 6.64
N ASN A 85 9.22 -4.35 6.00
CA ASN A 85 8.77 -3.01 6.35
C ASN A 85 7.63 -3.06 7.39
N TRP A 86 7.37 -1.95 8.07
CA TRP A 86 6.21 -1.77 8.96
C TRP A 86 4.87 -2.19 8.32
N GLY A 87 4.73 -1.97 7.01
CA GLY A 87 3.55 -2.39 6.26
C GLY A 87 3.35 -3.91 6.21
N VAL A 88 4.44 -4.70 6.22
CA VAL A 88 4.38 -6.17 6.20
C VAL A 88 3.82 -6.68 7.53
N PHE A 89 4.28 -6.11 8.64
CA PHE A 89 3.74 -6.37 9.97
C PHE A 89 2.25 -5.98 10.07
N LEU A 90 1.83 -4.91 9.39
CA LEU A 90 0.42 -4.52 9.33
C LEU A 90 -0.42 -5.56 8.57
N VAL A 91 0.04 -6.05 7.42
CA VAL A 91 -0.68 -7.08 6.64
C VAL A 91 -0.78 -8.39 7.43
N LEU A 92 0.32 -8.83 8.06
CA LEU A 92 0.31 -9.99 8.96
C LEU A 92 -0.61 -9.78 10.16
N GLY A 93 -0.62 -8.56 10.72
CA GLY A 93 -1.51 -8.17 11.81
C GLY A 93 -3.00 -8.23 11.42
N ILE A 94 -3.36 -7.85 10.20
CA ILE A 94 -4.74 -8.01 9.69
C ILE A 94 -5.11 -9.50 9.59
N PHE A 95 -4.20 -10.34 9.10
CA PHE A 95 -4.43 -11.78 8.99
C PHE A 95 -4.65 -12.42 10.37
N VAL A 96 -3.76 -12.16 11.33
CA VAL A 96 -3.87 -12.70 12.70
C VAL A 96 -5.07 -12.08 13.44
N GLY A 97 -5.27 -10.77 13.30
CA GLY A 97 -6.37 -10.05 13.95
C GLY A 97 -7.75 -10.51 13.48
N SER A 98 -7.92 -10.71 12.17
CA SER A 98 -9.17 -11.24 11.61
C SER A 98 -9.45 -12.67 12.07
N TYR A 99 -8.41 -13.52 12.22
CA TYR A 99 -8.56 -14.86 12.77
C TYR A 99 -9.02 -14.84 14.24
N ILE A 100 -8.37 -14.03 15.08
CA ILE A 100 -8.73 -13.90 16.50
C ILE A 100 -10.17 -13.35 16.63
N ALA A 101 -10.52 -12.33 15.85
CA ALA A 101 -11.86 -11.75 15.83
C ALA A 101 -12.92 -12.80 15.41
N ALA A 102 -12.66 -13.57 14.36
CA ALA A 102 -13.58 -14.60 13.89
C ALA A 102 -13.77 -15.73 14.92
N ARG A 103 -12.72 -16.11 15.65
CA ARG A 103 -12.79 -17.07 16.75
C ARG A 103 -13.53 -16.50 17.96
N GLY A 104 -13.33 -15.22 18.27
CA GLY A 104 -14.04 -14.52 19.34
C GLY A 104 -15.55 -14.40 19.10
N SER A 105 -15.96 -14.13 17.86
CA SER A 105 -17.37 -14.04 17.47
C SER A 105 -18.09 -15.39 17.39
N ARG A 106 -17.38 -16.52 17.50
CA ARG A 106 -17.91 -17.90 17.29
C ARG A 106 -18.60 -18.14 15.94
N GLU A 107 -18.44 -17.24 14.98
CA GLU A 107 -19.00 -17.35 13.62
C GLU A 107 -18.03 -18.00 12.62
N PHE A 108 -16.90 -18.53 13.10
CA PHE A 108 -15.93 -19.18 12.23
C PHE A 108 -16.54 -20.42 11.56
N ARG A 109 -16.86 -20.29 10.27
CA ARG A 109 -17.35 -21.37 9.42
C ARG A 109 -16.43 -21.50 8.22
N TRP A 110 -15.78 -22.64 8.10
CA TRP A 110 -15.04 -22.97 6.89
C TRP A 110 -16.03 -23.13 5.73
N ARG A 111 -16.00 -22.19 4.78
CA ARG A 111 -16.84 -22.19 3.58
C ARG A 111 -15.94 -22.32 2.36
N LEU A 112 -15.99 -23.45 1.67
CA LEU A 112 -15.42 -23.54 0.32
C LEU A 112 -16.44 -22.95 -0.67
N PRO A 113 -16.03 -21.98 -1.50
CA PRO A 113 -16.89 -21.48 -2.57
C PRO A 113 -17.06 -22.55 -3.66
N ASP A 114 -18.20 -22.50 -4.37
CA ASP A 114 -18.42 -23.28 -5.59
C ASP A 114 -17.38 -22.93 -6.67
N ILE A 115 -17.10 -23.87 -7.58
CA ILE A 115 -16.07 -23.72 -8.63
C ILE A 115 -16.32 -22.47 -9.47
N LYS A 116 -17.59 -22.17 -9.77
CA LYS A 116 -17.98 -20.97 -10.53
C LYS A 116 -17.66 -19.69 -9.76
N THR A 117 -17.91 -19.67 -8.45
CA THR A 117 -17.60 -18.54 -7.57
C THR A 117 -16.09 -18.35 -7.41
N LEU A 118 -15.34 -19.44 -7.34
CA LEU A 118 -13.87 -19.40 -7.28
C LEU A 118 -13.29 -18.78 -8.56
N TYR A 119 -13.77 -19.20 -9.74
CA TYR A 119 -13.32 -18.66 -11.03
C TYR A 119 -13.55 -17.15 -11.14
N HIS A 120 -14.76 -16.68 -10.80
CA HIS A 120 -15.06 -15.24 -10.78
C HIS A 120 -14.20 -14.47 -9.76
N SER A 121 -13.91 -15.08 -8.60
CA SER A 121 -13.09 -14.46 -7.56
C SER A 121 -11.61 -14.32 -7.99
N VAL A 122 -11.06 -15.33 -8.68
CA VAL A 122 -9.70 -15.29 -9.22
C VAL A 122 -9.57 -14.22 -10.31
N ILE A 123 -10.50 -14.21 -11.28
CA ILE A 123 -10.50 -13.19 -12.35
C ILE A 123 -10.65 -11.79 -11.77
N GLY A 124 -11.59 -11.61 -10.84
CA GLY A 124 -11.80 -10.33 -10.17
C GLY A 124 -10.57 -9.86 -9.39
N GLY A 125 -9.90 -10.78 -8.68
CA GLY A 125 -8.66 -10.48 -7.96
C GLY A 125 -7.52 -10.04 -8.86
N LEU A 126 -7.32 -10.72 -10.00
CA LEU A 126 -6.33 -10.32 -11.00
C LEU A 126 -6.63 -8.94 -11.59
N MET A 127 -7.89 -8.69 -11.96
CA MET A 127 -8.30 -7.42 -12.54
C MET A 127 -8.15 -6.27 -11.52
N MET A 128 -8.47 -6.52 -10.25
CA MET A 128 -8.26 -5.57 -9.15
C MET A 128 -6.77 -5.28 -8.91
N GLY A 129 -5.92 -6.30 -9.00
CA GLY A 129 -4.46 -6.15 -8.89
C GLY A 129 -3.89 -5.27 -10.01
N VAL A 130 -4.24 -5.56 -11.27
CA VAL A 130 -3.84 -4.76 -12.43
C VAL A 130 -4.35 -3.32 -12.30
N GLY A 131 -5.62 -3.14 -11.94
CA GLY A 131 -6.21 -1.82 -11.73
C GLY A 131 -5.53 -1.03 -10.62
N ALA A 132 -5.18 -1.67 -9.50
CA ALA A 132 -4.47 -1.02 -8.40
C ALA A 132 -3.04 -0.63 -8.77
N SER A 133 -2.35 -1.44 -9.57
CA SER A 133 -1.01 -1.12 -10.10
C SER A 133 -1.07 0.08 -11.05
N LEU A 134 -2.04 0.11 -11.97
CA LEU A 134 -2.24 1.23 -12.90
C LEU A 134 -2.64 2.53 -12.17
N ALA A 135 -3.52 2.43 -11.18
CA ALA A 135 -3.93 3.57 -10.36
C ALA A 135 -2.86 4.02 -9.34
N GLY A 136 -1.77 3.26 -9.20
CA GLY A 136 -0.70 3.50 -8.24
C GLY A 136 -1.15 3.40 -6.78
N GLY A 137 -2.26 2.72 -6.48
CA GLY A 137 -2.83 2.62 -5.14
C GLY A 137 -4.08 1.75 -5.06
N CYS A 138 -4.44 1.33 -3.84
CA CYS A 138 -5.67 0.58 -3.56
C CYS A 138 -6.77 1.51 -3.02
N THR A 139 -7.98 0.97 -2.89
CA THR A 139 -9.13 1.65 -2.25
C THR A 139 -8.80 2.21 -0.87
N ILE A 140 -7.96 1.54 -0.09
CA ILE A 140 -7.57 2.00 1.26
C ILE A 140 -6.55 3.14 1.17
N GLY A 141 -5.57 3.03 0.28
CA GLY A 141 -4.57 4.09 0.07
C GLY A 141 -5.19 5.34 -0.58
N ASN A 142 -5.80 5.19 -1.75
CA ASN A 142 -6.36 6.31 -2.51
C ASN A 142 -7.73 6.76 -2.00
N GLY A 143 -8.51 5.87 -1.39
CA GLY A 143 -9.77 6.23 -0.76
C GLY A 143 -9.54 6.73 0.65
N LEU A 144 -9.29 5.84 1.61
CA LEU A 144 -9.25 6.20 3.04
C LEU A 144 -8.17 7.25 3.36
N THR A 145 -6.92 7.03 2.95
CA THR A 145 -5.81 7.89 3.40
C THR A 145 -5.71 9.18 2.61
N ALA A 146 -5.91 9.13 1.29
CA ALA A 146 -5.82 10.32 0.45
C ALA A 146 -7.03 11.26 0.61
N THR A 147 -8.22 10.75 0.95
CA THR A 147 -9.35 11.61 1.32
C THR A 147 -9.19 12.21 2.73
N ALA A 148 -8.62 11.47 3.69
CA ALA A 148 -8.35 11.99 5.03
C ALA A 148 -7.37 13.19 5.03
N VAL A 149 -6.40 13.20 4.09
CA VAL A 149 -5.52 14.36 3.88
C VAL A 149 -6.09 15.41 2.92
N MET A 150 -7.39 15.32 2.62
CA MET A 150 -8.15 16.19 1.70
C MET A 150 -7.45 16.40 0.34
N SER A 151 -6.84 15.34 -0.21
CA SER A 151 -6.14 15.43 -1.49
C SER A 151 -7.12 15.33 -2.66
N SER A 152 -7.03 16.27 -3.61
CA SER A 152 -7.83 16.27 -4.84
C SER A 152 -7.70 14.98 -5.66
N LYS A 153 -6.51 14.36 -5.65
CA LYS A 153 -6.26 13.07 -6.33
C LYS A 153 -7.04 11.91 -5.69
N GLY A 154 -7.19 11.92 -4.36
CA GLY A 154 -7.92 10.89 -3.63
C GLY A 154 -9.42 10.91 -3.95
N TRP A 155 -10.01 12.12 -4.02
CA TRP A 155 -11.42 12.30 -4.36
C TRP A 155 -11.75 11.84 -5.78
N ILE A 156 -10.90 12.16 -6.76
CA ILE A 156 -11.09 11.70 -8.14
C ILE A 156 -10.97 10.18 -8.21
N ALA A 157 -9.92 9.60 -7.62
CA ALA A 157 -9.73 8.15 -7.61
C ALA A 157 -10.90 7.42 -6.92
N LEU A 158 -11.42 7.97 -5.83
CA LEU A 158 -12.56 7.42 -5.12
C LEU A 158 -13.85 7.49 -5.96
N GLY A 159 -14.10 8.61 -6.64
CA GLY A 159 -15.25 8.74 -7.54
C GLY A 159 -15.26 7.69 -8.65
N PHE A 160 -14.12 7.52 -9.35
CA PHE A 160 -14.00 6.49 -10.39
C PHE A 160 -14.09 5.07 -9.83
N THR A 161 -13.58 4.83 -8.62
CA THR A 161 -13.70 3.53 -7.96
C THR A 161 -15.15 3.20 -7.62
N ILE A 162 -15.93 4.19 -7.14
CA ILE A 162 -17.37 4.02 -6.86
C ILE A 162 -18.12 3.68 -8.15
N ILE A 163 -17.90 4.45 -9.23
CA ILE A 163 -18.56 4.21 -10.52
C ILE A 163 -18.19 2.84 -11.08
N GLY A 164 -16.91 2.45 -10.99
CA GLY A 164 -16.43 1.15 -11.44
C GLY A 164 -17.05 -0.03 -10.66
N VAL A 165 -17.10 0.05 -9.33
CA VAL A 165 -17.74 -0.98 -8.51
C VAL A 165 -19.25 -1.02 -8.76
N TRP A 166 -19.91 0.14 -8.91
CA TRP A 166 -21.33 0.22 -9.19
C TRP A 166 -21.68 -0.41 -10.54
N THR A 167 -20.96 -0.07 -11.60
CA THR A 167 -21.17 -0.65 -12.94
C THR A 167 -20.93 -2.15 -12.95
N ALA A 168 -19.84 -2.63 -12.32
CA ALA A 168 -19.56 -4.06 -12.22
C ALA A 168 -20.65 -4.80 -11.43
N ALA A 169 -21.08 -4.25 -10.29
CA ALA A 169 -22.14 -4.86 -9.47
C ALA A 169 -23.49 -4.89 -10.20
N HIS A 170 -23.80 -3.83 -10.96
CA HIS A 170 -25.03 -3.76 -11.75
C HIS A 170 -25.05 -4.83 -12.85
N PHE A 171 -23.96 -4.99 -13.59
CA PHE A 171 -23.86 -6.01 -14.65
C PHE A 171 -23.84 -7.45 -14.11
N ILE A 172 -23.09 -7.71 -13.04
CA ILE A 172 -22.87 -9.08 -12.55
C ILE A 172 -24.02 -9.57 -11.65
N PHE A 173 -24.62 -8.70 -10.83
CA PHE A 173 -25.63 -9.11 -9.85
C PHE A 173 -27.03 -8.62 -10.18
N VAL A 174 -27.20 -7.38 -10.65
CA VAL A 174 -28.54 -6.78 -10.81
C VAL A 174 -29.21 -7.25 -12.09
N LEU A 175 -28.53 -7.19 -13.24
CA LEU A 175 -29.07 -7.67 -14.53
C LEU A 175 -29.56 -9.13 -14.50
N PRO A 176 -28.76 -10.11 -14.04
CA PRO A 176 -29.22 -11.50 -14.03
C PRO A 176 -30.34 -11.75 -13.01
N ARG A 177 -30.35 -11.03 -11.87
CA ARG A 177 -31.47 -11.10 -10.92
C ARG A 177 -32.76 -10.54 -11.51
N GLN A 178 -32.70 -9.40 -12.19
CA GLN A 178 -33.87 -8.81 -12.85
C GLN A 178 -34.39 -9.70 -13.97
N ARG A 179 -33.52 -10.30 -14.78
CA ARG A 179 -33.91 -11.26 -15.82
C ARG A 179 -34.55 -12.53 -15.24
N ALA A 180 -34.02 -13.04 -14.13
CA ALA A 180 -34.61 -14.19 -13.44
C ALA A 180 -35.98 -13.87 -12.82
N GLN A 181 -36.16 -12.66 -12.28
CA GLN A 181 -37.45 -12.20 -11.75
C GLN A 181 -38.49 -11.96 -12.86
N ALA A 182 -38.07 -11.38 -14.00
CA ALA A 182 -38.96 -11.12 -15.13
C ALA A 182 -39.39 -12.39 -15.88
N ALA A 183 -38.61 -13.48 -15.81
CA ALA A 183 -38.96 -14.78 -16.38
C ALA A 183 -39.83 -15.64 -15.43
N ALA A 184 -40.02 -15.21 -14.18
CA ALA A 184 -40.83 -15.90 -13.17
C ALA A 184 -42.26 -15.32 -13.03
N VAL A 185 -42.59 -14.29 -13.81
CA VAL A 185 -43.93 -13.68 -13.95
C VAL A 185 -44.49 -14.07 -15.31
#